data_AF-A0A453C9A4-F1
#
_entry.id   AF-A0A453C9A4-F1
#
_cell.length_a   1.000
_cell.length_b   1.000
_cell.length_c   1.000
_cell.angle_alpha   90.00
_cell.angle_beta   90.00
_cell.angle_gamma   90.00
#
_symmetry.space_group_name_H-M   'P 1'
#
loop_
_entity.id
_entity.type
_entity.pdbx_description
1 polymer ?
#
loop_
_entity_poly.entity_id
_entity_poly.type
_entity_poly.pdbx_seq_one_letter_code
_entity_poly.pdbx_strand_id
1 'polypeptide(L)'
;ETGRAGRDGRLSHCHLLFDSTTFYKIRSLSHSDGIDEYAMSKFLNQIFSSGNTMGCICSFPKESTSRKFDIKEEVLLTVLTQLEIGEEQYLHLLPQFSVTCTLYFHKTSPQLLADKDILLRSILNKSEMKDGSYVFEVPRVANDMRITMNEVFDRLQKLKFSGELSYELKDPAYCYMILKRPDDLNALSANLTKWLSEVENSKIRKLDAMFALAYYAVKGCKKTDGCSGSEHTPCIQKRIIDYFSKKEGTPDDDYCTPLRKSSSTFLQSDIKVFLQSNSFAKFTPRAVARIMHGISSPAFPAATWAKNHFWGRYMEVDFPVVIEAAKAELVKFVGKGE
;
A
#
# COMPACT_ATOMS: atom_id res chain seq x y z
N GLU A 1 25.80 -2.35 0.92
CA GLU A 1 26.66 -3.30 0.17
C GLU A 1 28.15 -2.96 0.12
N THR A 2 28.60 -1.83 -0.44
CA THR A 2 30.05 -1.56 -0.61
C THR A 2 30.86 -1.59 0.71
N GLY A 3 30.29 -1.10 1.82
CA GLY A 3 30.92 -1.15 3.16
C GLY A 3 31.08 -2.55 3.79
N ARG A 4 30.70 -3.63 3.08
CA ARG A 4 30.97 -5.01 3.50
C ARG A 4 32.33 -5.52 3.01
N ALA A 5 32.86 -4.96 1.93
CA ALA A 5 34.16 -5.32 1.37
C ALA A 5 35.31 -4.60 2.09
N GLY A 6 36.53 -5.18 2.06
CA GLY A 6 37.75 -4.54 2.58
C GLY A 6 37.82 -4.39 4.11
N ARG A 7 36.98 -5.12 4.88
CA ARG A 7 36.98 -5.09 6.35
C ARG A 7 38.25 -5.64 6.98
N ASP A 8 39.01 -6.44 6.23
CA ASP A 8 40.31 -6.97 6.60
C ASP A 8 41.47 -5.99 6.31
N GLY A 9 41.15 -4.76 5.89
CA GLY A 9 42.12 -3.74 5.53
C GLY A 9 42.80 -3.95 4.17
N ARG A 10 42.41 -4.99 3.43
CA ARG A 10 42.94 -5.25 2.08
C ARG A 10 42.17 -4.45 1.03
N LEU A 11 42.84 -4.20 -0.10
CA LEU A 11 42.24 -3.51 -1.24
C LEU A 11 41.00 -4.28 -1.75
N SER A 12 39.90 -3.55 -1.96
CA SER A 12 38.67 -4.08 -2.53
C SER A 12 38.20 -3.23 -3.70
N HIS A 13 37.77 -3.86 -4.78
CA HIS A 13 37.23 -3.19 -5.96
C HIS A 13 35.70 -3.31 -6.00
N CYS A 14 35.01 -2.21 -6.26
CA CYS A 14 33.55 -2.16 -6.40
C CYS A 14 33.22 -1.49 -7.73
N HIS A 15 32.35 -2.12 -8.51
CA HIS A 15 31.90 -1.60 -9.80
C HIS A 15 30.39 -1.39 -9.80
N LEU A 16 29.94 -0.25 -10.30
CA LEU A 16 28.54 0.03 -10.59
C LEU A 16 28.32 -0.03 -12.09
N LEU A 17 27.44 -0.94 -12.54
CA LEU A 17 26.96 -0.96 -13.91
C LEU A 17 25.73 -0.07 -13.99
N PHE A 18 25.83 1.03 -14.72
CA PHE A 18 24.82 2.07 -14.76
C PHE A 18 24.03 2.06 -16.08
N ASP A 19 22.70 2.02 -15.96
CA ASP A 19 21.75 2.13 -17.06
C ASP A 19 20.61 3.08 -16.64
N SER A 20 20.35 4.09 -17.48
CA SER A 20 19.28 5.06 -17.24
C SER A 20 17.88 4.46 -17.30
N THR A 21 17.69 3.40 -18.10
CA THR A 21 16.39 2.73 -18.24
C THR A 21 15.96 2.09 -16.92
N THR A 22 16.90 1.40 -16.28
CA THR A 22 16.73 0.81 -14.94
C THR A 22 16.39 1.88 -13.90
N PHE A 23 17.02 3.04 -13.97
CA PHE A 23 16.70 4.15 -13.08
C PHE A 23 15.25 4.63 -13.24
N TYR A 24 14.79 4.91 -14.46
CA TYR A 24 13.40 5.36 -14.68
C TYR A 24 12.37 4.35 -14.19
N LYS A 25 12.67 3.06 -14.34
CA LYS A 25 11.84 1.98 -13.80
C LYS A 25 11.80 1.99 -12.26
N ILE A 26 12.94 2.06 -11.58
CA ILE A 26 13.00 2.08 -10.11
C ILE A 26 12.37 3.36 -9.54
N ARG A 27 12.60 4.50 -10.19
CA ARG A 27 11.95 5.76 -9.83
C ARG A 27 10.43 5.66 -9.98
N SER A 28 9.94 5.12 -11.09
CA SER A 28 8.51 4.85 -11.28
C SER A 28 7.95 3.97 -10.17
N LEU A 29 8.63 2.87 -9.81
CA LEU A 29 8.21 1.98 -8.73
C LEU A 29 8.13 2.65 -7.35
N SER A 30 8.80 3.78 -7.14
CA SER A 30 8.67 4.55 -5.88
C SER A 30 7.26 5.12 -5.68
N HIS A 31 6.48 5.26 -6.75
CA HIS A 31 5.09 5.69 -6.71
C HIS A 31 4.08 4.56 -6.43
N SER A 32 4.58 3.32 -6.24
CA SER A 32 3.73 2.15 -6.05
C SER A 32 2.92 2.20 -4.75
N ASP A 33 3.46 2.82 -3.70
CA ASP A 33 2.84 2.88 -2.37
C ASP A 33 2.03 4.16 -2.13
N GLY A 34 2.06 5.12 -3.05
CA GLY A 34 1.39 6.41 -2.86
C GLY A 34 -0.14 6.28 -2.87
N ILE A 35 -0.81 7.14 -2.10
CA ILE A 35 -2.27 7.17 -1.95
C ILE A 35 -2.77 8.58 -2.24
N ASP A 36 -3.89 8.68 -2.96
CA ASP A 36 -4.56 9.96 -3.17
C ASP A 36 -5.56 10.25 -2.04
N GLU A 37 -5.82 11.53 -1.79
CA GLU A 37 -6.73 11.99 -0.74
C GLU A 37 -8.14 11.37 -0.86
N TYR A 38 -8.64 11.17 -2.08
CA TYR A 38 -9.92 10.52 -2.31
C TYR A 38 -9.96 9.08 -1.75
N ALA A 39 -8.91 8.29 -2.02
CA ALA A 39 -8.81 6.91 -1.54
C ALA A 39 -8.62 6.87 -0.02
N MET A 40 -7.80 7.77 0.53
CA MET A 40 -7.61 7.93 1.98
C MET A 40 -8.93 8.26 2.67
N SER A 41 -9.66 9.26 2.19
CA SER A 41 -10.94 9.67 2.77
C SER A 41 -11.95 8.53 2.75
N LYS A 42 -12.06 7.78 1.63
CA LYS A 42 -12.95 6.62 1.55
C LYS A 42 -12.55 5.49 2.50
N PHE A 43 -11.24 5.27 2.69
CA PHE A 43 -10.74 4.28 3.62
C PHE A 43 -11.01 4.67 5.09
N LEU A 44 -10.72 5.92 5.47
CA LEU A 44 -11.01 6.43 6.80
C LEU A 44 -12.52 6.42 7.11
N ASN A 45 -13.36 6.74 6.12
CA ASN A 45 -14.82 6.60 6.25
C ASN A 45 -15.23 5.15 6.54
N GLN A 46 -14.56 4.15 5.96
CA GLN A 46 -14.82 2.74 6.28
C GLN A 46 -14.38 2.41 7.71
N ILE A 47 -13.22 2.92 8.17
CA ILE A 47 -12.74 2.70 9.53
C ILE A 47 -13.69 3.29 10.57
N PHE A 48 -14.11 4.55 10.39
CA PHE A 48 -14.94 5.27 11.36
C PHE A 48 -16.44 5.26 11.02
N SER A 49 -16.89 4.26 10.26
CA SER A 49 -18.29 4.06 9.88
C SER A 49 -19.23 4.14 11.09
N SER A 50 -20.48 4.58 10.90
CA SER A 50 -21.49 4.64 11.98
C SER A 50 -21.73 3.28 12.66
N GLY A 51 -21.59 2.17 11.92
CA GLY A 51 -21.69 0.81 12.46
C GLY A 51 -20.54 0.39 13.38
N ASN A 52 -19.42 1.13 13.41
CA ASN A 52 -18.26 0.81 14.22
C ASN A 52 -18.31 1.58 15.55
N THR A 53 -18.88 0.96 16.57
CA THR A 53 -19.01 1.55 17.92
C THR A 53 -17.66 1.61 18.64
N MET A 54 -17.44 2.67 19.42
CA MET A 54 -16.24 2.80 20.24
C MET A 54 -16.15 1.65 21.25
N GLY A 55 -14.94 1.13 21.47
CA GLY A 55 -14.69 0.00 22.35
C GLY A 55 -15.09 -1.37 21.80
N CYS A 56 -15.66 -1.46 20.59
CA CYS A 56 -15.92 -2.73 19.92
C CYS A 56 -14.77 -3.14 19.00
N ILE A 57 -14.64 -4.45 18.81
CA ILE A 57 -13.74 -5.07 17.85
C ILE A 57 -14.28 -4.84 16.45
N CYS A 58 -13.55 -4.05 15.67
CA CYS A 58 -13.81 -3.80 14.26
C CYS A 58 -12.82 -4.58 13.41
N SER A 59 -13.21 -4.89 12.17
CA SER A 59 -12.31 -5.55 11.23
C SER A 59 -12.67 -5.24 9.80
N PHE A 60 -11.70 -5.39 8.90
CA PHE A 60 -11.96 -5.48 7.46
C PHE A 60 -11.01 -6.46 6.78
N PRO A 61 -11.48 -7.25 5.80
CA PRO A 61 -10.60 -8.18 5.07
C PRO A 61 -9.54 -7.44 4.27
N LYS A 62 -8.30 -7.93 4.31
CA LYS A 62 -7.13 -7.27 3.73
C LYS A 62 -7.25 -7.15 2.21
N GLU A 63 -7.40 -8.29 1.53
CA GLU A 63 -7.38 -8.36 0.06
C GLU A 63 -8.54 -7.56 -0.56
N SER A 64 -9.76 -7.74 -0.06
CA SER A 64 -10.94 -7.08 -0.62
C SER A 64 -10.90 -5.56 -0.38
N THR A 65 -10.45 -5.12 0.80
CA THR A 65 -10.28 -3.68 1.10
C THR A 65 -9.16 -3.07 0.27
N SER A 66 -8.05 -3.79 0.12
CA SER A 66 -6.90 -3.40 -0.70
C SER A 66 -7.31 -3.16 -2.15
N ARG A 67 -8.04 -4.11 -2.75
CA ARG A 67 -8.60 -3.98 -4.10
C ARG A 67 -9.64 -2.88 -4.22
N LYS A 68 -10.55 -2.74 -3.25
CA LYS A 68 -11.64 -1.77 -3.27
C LYS A 68 -11.14 -0.32 -3.31
N PHE A 69 -10.08 -0.01 -2.57
CA PHE A 69 -9.53 1.35 -2.46
C PHE A 69 -8.26 1.56 -3.29
N ASP A 70 -7.75 0.53 -3.95
CA ASP A 70 -6.47 0.53 -4.68
C ASP A 70 -5.26 0.94 -3.81
N ILE A 71 -5.26 0.45 -2.56
CA ILE A 71 -4.21 0.68 -1.55
C ILE A 71 -3.63 -0.66 -1.15
N LYS A 72 -2.30 -0.82 -1.23
CA LYS A 72 -1.67 -2.10 -0.87
C LYS A 72 -1.86 -2.44 0.62
N GLU A 73 -1.83 -3.73 0.94
CA GLU A 73 -2.08 -4.22 2.29
C GLU A 73 -1.09 -3.66 3.33
N GLU A 74 0.18 -3.54 2.97
CA GLU A 74 1.23 -2.96 3.81
C GLU A 74 1.01 -1.46 4.05
N VAL A 75 0.41 -0.75 3.08
CA VAL A 75 0.09 0.67 3.20
C VAL A 75 -1.15 0.87 4.06
N LEU A 76 -2.17 -0.01 3.95
CA LEU A 76 -3.31 -0.03 4.88
C LEU A 76 -2.84 -0.20 6.32
N LEU A 77 -1.93 -1.15 6.57
CA LEU A 77 -1.36 -1.36 7.90
C LEU A 77 -0.55 -0.14 8.38
N THR A 78 0.21 0.50 7.48
CA THR A 78 0.96 1.71 7.81
C THR A 78 0.02 2.82 8.29
N VAL A 79 -1.10 3.03 7.60
CA VAL A 79 -2.12 4.00 8.01
C VAL A 79 -2.74 3.64 9.35
N LEU A 80 -3.12 2.37 9.56
CA LEU A 80 -3.66 1.91 10.85
C LEU A 80 -2.66 2.11 11.99
N THR A 81 -1.39 1.81 11.75
CA THR A 81 -0.31 2.01 12.74
C THR A 81 -0.20 3.49 13.08
N GLN A 82 -0.24 4.38 12.08
CA GLN A 82 -0.21 5.82 12.32
C GLN A 82 -1.42 6.33 13.12
N LEU A 83 -2.59 5.70 12.96
CA LEU A 83 -3.78 6.00 13.77
C LEU A 83 -3.67 5.48 15.22
N GLU A 84 -2.76 4.53 15.50
CA GLU A 84 -2.50 3.99 16.84
C GLU A 84 -1.38 4.74 17.59
N ILE A 85 -0.28 5.07 16.89
CA ILE A 85 0.92 5.65 17.52
C ILE A 85 1.10 7.15 17.24
N GLY A 86 0.17 7.77 16.50
CA GLY A 86 0.19 9.20 16.23
C GLY A 86 0.01 10.06 17.49
N GLU A 87 0.12 11.39 17.32
CA GLU A 87 -0.11 12.35 18.41
C GLU A 87 -1.47 12.15 19.08
N GLU A 88 -2.48 11.86 18.27
CA GLU A 88 -3.81 11.46 18.69
C GLU A 88 -4.01 9.96 18.39
N GLN A 89 -4.34 9.20 19.43
CA GLN A 89 -4.57 7.76 19.32
C GLN A 89 -6.05 7.49 19.03
N TYR A 90 -6.37 7.15 17.79
CA TYR A 90 -7.75 6.91 17.35
C TYR A 90 -8.20 5.46 17.53
N LEU A 91 -7.27 4.51 17.42
CA LEU A 91 -7.56 3.09 17.50
C LEU A 91 -6.41 2.32 18.16
N HIS A 92 -6.71 1.09 18.57
CA HIS A 92 -5.73 0.10 19.00
C HIS A 92 -5.74 -1.08 18.03
N LEU A 93 -4.58 -1.48 17.50
CA LEU A 93 -4.47 -2.62 16.61
C LEU A 93 -4.52 -3.92 17.41
N LEU A 94 -5.31 -4.87 16.93
CA LEU A 94 -5.42 -6.20 17.49
C LEU A 94 -4.61 -7.21 16.66
N PRO A 95 -4.32 -8.41 17.22
CA PRO A 95 -3.72 -9.47 16.43
C PRO A 95 -4.55 -9.78 15.17
N GLN A 96 -3.86 -10.13 14.09
CA GLN A 96 -4.48 -10.33 12.80
C GLN A 96 -5.09 -11.74 12.73
N PHE A 97 -6.41 -11.80 12.55
CA PHE A 97 -7.16 -13.03 12.41
C PHE A 97 -7.87 -13.11 11.06
N SER A 98 -8.23 -14.32 10.68
CA SER A 98 -9.29 -14.55 9.70
C SER A 98 -10.65 -14.35 10.38
N VAL A 99 -11.50 -13.48 9.82
CA VAL A 99 -12.72 -13.02 10.52
C VAL A 99 -13.99 -13.74 10.10
N THR A 100 -13.97 -14.47 8.98
CA THR A 100 -15.08 -15.31 8.54
C THR A 100 -14.81 -16.75 8.93
N CYS A 101 -15.74 -17.35 9.65
CA CYS A 101 -15.63 -18.74 10.10
C CYS A 101 -16.82 -19.56 9.56
N THR A 102 -16.51 -20.70 8.95
CA THR A 102 -17.50 -21.69 8.52
C THR A 102 -17.42 -22.92 9.44
N LEU A 103 -18.52 -23.25 10.10
CA LEU A 103 -18.64 -24.38 11.02
C LEU A 103 -19.36 -25.57 10.39
N TYR A 104 -18.84 -26.75 10.70
CA TYR A 104 -19.40 -28.05 10.33
C TYR A 104 -19.58 -28.90 11.59
N PHE A 105 -20.79 -29.39 11.82
CA PHE A 105 -21.12 -30.22 12.98
C PHE A 105 -21.16 -31.70 12.58
N HIS A 106 -20.66 -32.58 13.46
CA HIS A 106 -20.47 -34.01 13.13
C HIS A 106 -21.26 -34.96 14.01
N LYS A 107 -21.17 -34.80 15.34
CA LYS A 107 -21.70 -35.76 16.32
C LYS A 107 -23.06 -35.33 16.85
N THR A 108 -23.08 -34.22 17.57
CA THR A 108 -24.28 -33.70 18.22
C THR A 108 -24.93 -32.65 17.32
N SER A 109 -26.26 -32.59 17.30
CA SER A 109 -26.96 -31.57 16.50
C SER A 109 -26.63 -30.15 16.99
N PRO A 110 -26.58 -29.15 16.08
CA PRO A 110 -26.24 -27.78 16.44
C PRO A 110 -27.12 -27.20 17.55
N GLN A 111 -28.43 -27.45 17.51
CA GLN A 111 -29.37 -26.94 18.53
C GLN A 111 -29.06 -27.51 19.92
N LEU A 112 -28.78 -28.81 20.03
CA LEU A 112 -28.49 -29.45 21.32
C LEU A 112 -27.15 -28.97 21.91
N LEU A 113 -26.17 -28.66 21.07
CA LEU A 113 -24.92 -28.07 21.52
C LEU A 113 -25.10 -26.62 21.97
N ALA A 114 -25.89 -25.84 21.23
CA ALA A 114 -26.23 -24.47 21.61
C ALA A 114 -27.02 -24.38 22.93
N ASP A 115 -27.73 -25.45 23.32
CA ASP A 115 -28.38 -25.50 24.62
C ASP A 115 -27.41 -25.66 25.79
N LYS A 116 -26.21 -26.17 25.53
CA LYS A 116 -25.17 -26.42 26.53
C LYS A 116 -24.05 -25.38 26.49
N ASP A 117 -23.78 -24.79 25.32
CA ASP A 117 -22.70 -23.84 25.11
C ASP A 117 -23.22 -22.48 24.62
N ILE A 118 -23.05 -21.47 25.47
CA ILE A 118 -23.48 -20.09 25.22
C ILE A 118 -22.79 -19.50 23.98
N LEU A 119 -21.54 -19.89 23.69
CA LEU A 119 -20.84 -19.44 22.49
C LEU A 119 -21.51 -19.98 21.25
N LEU A 120 -21.78 -21.29 21.21
CA LEU A 120 -22.46 -21.90 20.06
C LEU A 120 -23.86 -21.32 19.86
N ARG A 121 -24.58 -21.03 20.94
CA ARG A 121 -25.86 -20.31 20.86
C ARG A 121 -25.72 -18.93 20.21
N SER A 122 -24.76 -18.12 20.63
CA SER A 122 -24.52 -16.79 20.02
C SER A 122 -24.09 -16.92 18.56
N ILE A 123 -23.24 -17.91 18.24
CA ILE A 123 -22.81 -18.18 16.86
C ILE A 123 -24.01 -18.54 15.98
N LEU A 124 -24.83 -19.52 16.38
CA LEU A 124 -25.97 -19.95 15.57
C LEU A 124 -26.93 -18.79 15.29
N ASN A 125 -27.22 -17.96 16.30
CA ASN A 125 -28.08 -16.78 16.16
C ASN A 125 -27.52 -15.72 15.20
N LYS A 126 -26.20 -15.69 14.97
CA LYS A 126 -25.53 -14.71 14.09
C LYS A 126 -24.93 -15.33 12.83
N SER A 127 -25.26 -16.59 12.56
CA SER A 127 -24.75 -17.32 11.41
C SER A 127 -25.78 -17.39 10.28
N GLU A 128 -25.28 -17.46 9.06
CA GLU A 128 -26.05 -17.83 7.88
C GLU A 128 -25.82 -19.32 7.58
N MET A 129 -26.90 -20.09 7.40
CA MET A 129 -26.80 -21.48 6.98
C MET A 129 -26.55 -21.55 5.47
N LYS A 130 -25.48 -22.23 5.06
CA LYS A 130 -25.13 -22.49 3.66
C LYS A 130 -24.72 -23.94 3.49
N ASP A 131 -25.50 -24.70 2.71
CA ASP A 131 -25.23 -26.11 2.39
C ASP A 131 -24.95 -27.00 3.63
N GLY A 132 -25.72 -26.79 4.71
CA GLY A 132 -25.57 -27.53 5.96
C GLY A 132 -24.41 -27.07 6.86
N SER A 133 -23.64 -26.06 6.44
CA SER A 133 -22.63 -25.38 7.24
C SER A 133 -23.15 -24.04 7.78
N TYR A 134 -22.51 -23.53 8.83
CA TYR A 134 -22.88 -22.26 9.47
C TYR A 134 -21.76 -21.24 9.29
N VAL A 135 -22.02 -20.15 8.57
CA VAL A 135 -21.05 -19.11 8.28
C VAL A 135 -21.33 -17.89 9.15
N PHE A 136 -20.34 -17.38 9.86
CA PHE A 136 -20.48 -16.20 10.71
C PHE A 136 -19.21 -15.34 10.75
N GLU A 137 -19.37 -14.07 11.14
CA GLU A 137 -18.25 -13.17 11.40
C GLU A 137 -17.85 -13.23 12.88
N VAL A 138 -16.61 -13.66 13.14
CA VAL A 138 -16.08 -13.84 14.50
C VAL A 138 -16.15 -12.55 15.33
N PRO A 139 -15.83 -11.34 14.81
CA PRO A 139 -15.94 -10.09 15.58
C PRO A 139 -17.36 -9.79 16.06
N ARG A 140 -18.40 -10.18 15.28
CA ARG A 140 -19.80 -9.94 15.69
C ARG A 140 -20.16 -10.77 16.93
N VAL A 141 -19.70 -12.01 16.99
CA VAL A 141 -19.91 -12.91 18.14
C VAL A 141 -19.09 -12.44 19.34
N ALA A 142 -17.82 -12.09 19.11
CA ALA A 142 -16.93 -11.58 20.15
C ALA A 142 -17.51 -10.31 20.83
N ASN A 143 -17.98 -9.35 20.03
CA ASN A 143 -18.60 -8.11 20.54
C ASN A 143 -19.89 -8.36 21.33
N ASP A 144 -20.77 -9.21 20.82
CA ASP A 144 -22.05 -9.55 21.47
C ASP A 144 -21.85 -10.19 22.84
N MET A 145 -20.87 -11.10 22.91
CA MET A 145 -20.52 -11.80 24.14
C MET A 145 -19.56 -11.01 25.04
N ARG A 146 -19.01 -9.89 24.56
CA ARG A 146 -17.97 -9.09 25.23
C ARG A 146 -16.73 -9.92 25.61
N ILE A 147 -16.29 -10.77 24.69
CA ILE A 147 -15.09 -11.61 24.80
C ILE A 147 -14.09 -11.25 23.70
N THR A 148 -12.85 -11.69 23.85
CA THR A 148 -11.81 -11.47 22.84
C THR A 148 -11.95 -12.45 21.67
N MET A 149 -11.35 -12.10 20.52
CA MET A 149 -11.24 -13.01 19.38
C MET A 149 -10.53 -14.32 19.73
N ASN A 150 -9.47 -14.25 20.55
CA ASN A 150 -8.75 -15.43 21.03
C ASN A 150 -9.65 -16.36 21.85
N GLU A 151 -10.46 -15.81 22.74
CA GLU A 151 -11.38 -16.61 23.56
C GLU A 151 -12.43 -17.34 22.70
N VAL A 152 -12.89 -16.74 21.59
CA VAL A 152 -13.74 -17.44 20.62
C VAL A 152 -13.00 -18.61 20.00
N PHE A 153 -11.79 -18.38 19.50
CA PHE A 153 -10.99 -19.45 18.86
C PHE A 153 -10.61 -20.56 19.83
N ASP A 154 -10.21 -20.24 21.06
CA ASP A 154 -9.84 -21.22 22.08
C ASP A 154 -11.01 -22.16 22.41
N ARG A 155 -12.23 -21.63 22.48
CA ARG A 155 -13.43 -22.45 22.71
C ARG A 155 -13.79 -23.31 21.50
N LEU A 156 -13.72 -22.76 20.28
CA LEU A 156 -13.92 -23.54 19.06
C LEU A 156 -12.88 -24.65 18.92
N GLN A 157 -11.63 -24.38 19.29
CA GLN A 157 -10.54 -25.34 19.28
C GLN A 157 -10.82 -26.51 20.24
N LYS A 158 -11.35 -26.25 21.45
CA LYS A 158 -11.75 -27.29 22.41
C LYS A 158 -12.85 -28.20 21.85
N LEU A 159 -13.87 -27.62 21.22
CA LEU A 159 -14.97 -28.36 20.58
C LEU A 159 -14.50 -29.15 19.34
N LYS A 160 -13.49 -28.64 18.64
CA LYS A 160 -12.82 -29.37 17.57
C LYS A 160 -12.04 -30.57 18.12
N PHE A 161 -11.33 -30.41 19.23
CA PHE A 161 -10.61 -31.51 19.87
C PHE A 161 -11.52 -32.60 20.45
N SER A 162 -12.72 -32.27 20.92
CA SER A 162 -13.73 -33.28 21.31
C SER A 162 -14.38 -33.97 20.10
N GLY A 163 -14.13 -33.48 18.89
CA GLY A 163 -14.68 -34.00 17.63
C GLY A 163 -16.17 -33.67 17.44
N GLU A 164 -16.70 -32.68 18.14
CA GLU A 164 -18.10 -32.23 17.94
C GLU A 164 -18.26 -31.47 16.62
N LEU A 165 -17.24 -30.70 16.25
CA LEU A 165 -17.25 -29.84 15.06
C LEU A 165 -15.89 -29.74 14.37
N SER A 166 -15.89 -29.23 13.15
CA SER A 166 -14.71 -28.68 12.47
C SER A 166 -15.03 -27.29 11.94
N TYR A 167 -13.99 -26.52 11.60
CA TYR A 167 -14.18 -25.19 11.03
C TYR A 167 -13.10 -24.82 10.02
N GLU A 168 -13.49 -23.96 9.08
CA GLU A 168 -12.63 -23.30 8.11
C GLU A 168 -12.62 -21.80 8.37
N LEU A 169 -11.45 -21.18 8.23
CA LEU A 169 -11.27 -19.75 8.40
C LEU A 169 -10.97 -19.10 7.05
N LYS A 170 -11.67 -18.01 6.75
CA LYS A 170 -11.51 -17.20 5.54
C LYS A 170 -11.38 -15.72 5.89
N ASP A 171 -10.99 -14.94 4.90
CA ASP A 171 -10.88 -13.49 4.99
C ASP A 171 -9.90 -13.02 6.07
N PRO A 172 -8.58 -13.21 5.87
CA PRO A 172 -7.56 -12.58 6.70
C PRO A 172 -7.82 -11.07 6.78
N ALA A 173 -7.87 -10.52 7.98
CA ALA A 173 -8.31 -9.15 8.23
C ALA A 173 -7.35 -8.39 9.13
N TYR A 174 -7.39 -7.07 9.00
CA TYR A 174 -6.91 -6.19 10.06
C TYR A 174 -8.03 -6.03 11.09
N CYS A 175 -7.72 -6.31 12.35
CA CYS A 175 -8.63 -6.18 13.48
C CYS A 175 -8.15 -5.02 14.35
N TYR A 176 -9.05 -4.21 14.87
CA TYR A 176 -8.74 -3.05 15.68
C TYR A 176 -9.91 -2.68 16.59
N MET A 177 -9.66 -1.88 17.61
CA MET A 177 -10.69 -1.27 18.44
C MET A 177 -10.64 0.25 18.30
N ILE A 178 -11.79 0.89 18.09
CA ILE A 178 -11.86 2.35 18.04
C ILE A 178 -11.83 2.89 19.47
N LEU A 179 -10.85 3.74 19.75
CA LEU A 179 -10.67 4.43 21.02
C LEU A 179 -11.32 5.83 20.99
N LYS A 180 -11.10 6.55 19.88
CA LYS A 180 -11.57 7.93 19.69
C LYS A 180 -11.98 8.12 18.24
N ARG A 181 -13.05 8.89 18.02
CA ARG A 181 -13.43 9.34 16.67
C ARG A 181 -12.79 10.70 16.38
N PRO A 182 -12.26 10.93 15.16
CA PRO A 182 -11.74 12.23 14.79
C PRO A 182 -12.86 13.26 14.71
N ASP A 183 -12.60 14.45 15.23
CA ASP A 183 -13.52 15.59 15.15
C ASP A 183 -13.69 16.07 13.70
N ASP A 184 -12.58 16.05 12.93
CA ASP A 184 -12.56 16.35 11.50
C ASP A 184 -11.85 15.24 10.72
N LEU A 185 -12.65 14.40 10.07
CA LEU A 185 -12.16 13.30 9.24
C LEU A 185 -11.46 13.80 7.97
N ASN A 186 -11.85 14.96 7.42
CA ASN A 186 -11.24 15.51 6.22
C ASN A 186 -9.85 16.06 6.53
N ALA A 187 -9.71 16.78 7.65
CA ALA A 187 -8.41 17.24 8.13
C ALA A 187 -7.45 16.06 8.39
N LEU A 188 -7.94 15.00 9.05
CA LEU A 188 -7.15 13.77 9.25
C LEU A 188 -6.73 13.13 7.92
N SER A 189 -7.64 13.04 6.96
CA SER A 189 -7.36 12.53 5.62
C SER A 189 -6.27 13.33 4.92
N ALA A 190 -6.39 14.66 4.89
CA ALA A 190 -5.41 15.55 4.27
C ALA A 190 -4.03 15.43 4.94
N ASN A 191 -3.98 15.37 6.27
CA ASN A 191 -2.73 15.21 7.02
C ASN A 191 -2.03 13.88 6.72
N LEU A 192 -2.76 12.76 6.75
CA LEU A 192 -2.21 11.45 6.44
C LEU A 192 -1.75 11.34 4.98
N THR A 193 -2.52 11.87 4.04
CA THR A 193 -2.13 11.91 2.62
C THR A 193 -0.88 12.76 2.41
N LYS A 194 -0.77 13.91 3.07
CA LYS A 194 0.41 14.77 3.02
C LYS A 194 1.64 14.05 3.55
N TRP A 195 1.54 13.44 4.73
CA TRP A 195 2.63 12.67 5.32
C TRP A 195 3.09 11.52 4.42
N LEU A 196 2.16 10.73 3.87
CA LEU A 196 2.50 9.67 2.91
C LEU A 196 3.17 10.20 1.65
N SER A 197 2.74 11.37 1.17
CA SER A 197 3.35 12.04 0.02
C SER A 197 4.78 12.49 0.33
N GLU A 198 5.07 12.95 1.56
CA GLU A 198 6.43 13.29 2.01
C GLU A 198 7.32 12.03 2.07
N VAL A 199 6.78 10.90 2.51
CA VAL A 199 7.47 9.59 2.49
C VAL A 199 7.78 9.16 1.06
N GLU A 200 6.80 9.24 0.15
CA GLU A 200 6.95 8.95 -1.28
C GLU A 200 8.05 9.85 -1.90
N ASN A 201 7.98 11.15 -1.67
CA ASN A 201 8.97 12.12 -2.15
C ASN A 201 10.37 11.90 -1.56
N SER A 202 10.48 11.44 -0.31
CA SER A 202 11.77 11.07 0.28
C SER A 202 12.42 9.90 -0.46
N LYS A 203 11.63 8.88 -0.85
CA LYS A 203 12.13 7.74 -1.65
C LYS A 203 12.67 8.22 -3.00
N ILE A 204 11.91 9.09 -3.67
CA ILE A 204 12.28 9.67 -4.97
C ILE A 204 13.58 10.49 -4.86
N ARG A 205 13.68 11.39 -3.89
CA ARG A 205 14.89 12.22 -3.69
C ARG A 205 16.14 11.38 -3.46
N LYS A 206 16.05 10.29 -2.69
CA LYS A 206 17.16 9.35 -2.47
C LYS A 206 17.61 8.69 -3.78
N LEU A 207 16.68 8.30 -4.64
CA LEU A 207 17.00 7.75 -5.96
C LEU A 207 17.61 8.80 -6.88
N ASP A 208 17.03 10.01 -6.91
CA ASP A 208 17.53 11.11 -7.73
C ASP A 208 18.96 11.50 -7.33
N ALA A 209 19.28 11.50 -6.03
CA ALA A 209 20.64 11.71 -5.53
C ALA A 209 21.62 10.62 -5.99
N MET A 210 21.21 9.34 -5.93
CA MET A 210 22.04 8.22 -6.40
C MET A 210 22.29 8.31 -7.91
N PHE A 211 21.25 8.63 -8.68
CA PHE A 211 21.36 8.82 -10.12
C PHE A 211 22.26 9.99 -10.47
N ALA A 212 22.09 11.14 -9.83
CA ALA A 212 22.94 12.31 -10.05
C ALA A 212 24.42 11.99 -9.78
N LEU A 213 24.72 11.20 -8.75
CA LEU A 213 26.07 10.72 -8.47
C LEU A 213 26.58 9.83 -9.60
N ALA A 214 25.84 8.80 -9.99
CA ALA A 214 26.25 7.85 -11.02
C ALA A 214 26.41 8.52 -12.39
N TYR A 215 25.46 9.36 -12.76
CA TYR A 215 25.49 10.15 -13.98
C TYR A 215 26.68 11.12 -13.99
N TYR A 216 26.95 11.82 -12.88
CA TYR A 216 28.11 12.68 -12.79
C TYR A 216 29.41 11.88 -12.94
N ALA A 217 29.55 10.73 -12.28
CA ALA A 217 30.75 9.91 -12.43
C ALA A 217 31.00 9.53 -13.90
N VAL A 218 29.96 9.07 -14.61
CA VAL A 218 30.09 8.59 -15.99
C VAL A 218 30.21 9.72 -17.03
N LYS A 219 29.46 10.83 -16.87
CA LYS A 219 29.32 11.87 -17.90
C LYS A 219 29.89 13.23 -17.49
N GLY A 220 29.85 13.57 -16.20
CA GLY A 220 30.24 14.89 -15.68
C GLY A 220 31.66 14.96 -15.12
N CYS A 221 32.28 13.83 -14.77
CA CYS A 221 33.59 13.79 -14.17
C CYS A 221 34.66 14.15 -15.21
N LYS A 222 35.41 15.22 -14.95
CA LYS A 222 36.53 15.68 -15.81
C LYS A 222 37.76 14.77 -15.76
N LYS A 223 37.72 13.64 -15.04
CA LYS A 223 38.84 12.70 -14.85
C LYS A 223 40.11 13.40 -14.36
N THR A 224 39.91 14.27 -13.38
CA THR A 224 40.94 15.04 -12.67
C THR A 224 40.83 14.71 -11.18
N ASP A 225 41.75 15.21 -10.36
CA ASP A 225 41.74 15.00 -8.90
C ASP A 225 41.73 13.51 -8.47
N GLY A 226 42.51 12.69 -9.17
CA GLY A 226 42.66 11.25 -8.86
C GLY A 226 41.62 10.32 -9.49
N CYS A 227 40.69 10.85 -10.30
CA CYS A 227 39.83 10.02 -11.16
C CYS A 227 40.54 9.73 -12.50
N SER A 228 40.52 8.48 -12.96
CA SER A 228 41.17 8.06 -14.21
C SER A 228 40.39 6.97 -14.94
N GLY A 229 40.30 7.03 -16.28
CA GLY A 229 39.63 5.98 -17.05
C GLY A 229 38.17 5.77 -16.63
N SER A 230 37.88 4.59 -16.08
CA SER A 230 36.61 4.17 -15.46
C SER A 230 36.63 4.22 -13.92
N GLU A 231 37.73 4.66 -13.32
CA GLU A 231 37.92 4.79 -11.88
C GLU A 231 37.50 6.18 -11.42
N HIS A 232 36.37 6.24 -10.72
CA HIS A 232 35.76 7.48 -10.24
C HIS A 232 35.72 7.55 -8.70
N THR A 233 36.59 6.80 -8.02
CA THR A 233 36.57 6.63 -6.56
C THR A 233 36.59 7.95 -5.79
N PRO A 234 37.51 8.91 -6.06
CA PRO A 234 37.57 10.15 -5.28
C PRO A 234 36.31 11.01 -5.39
N CYS A 235 35.78 11.18 -6.62
CA CYS A 235 34.61 12.03 -6.82
C CYS A 235 33.31 11.38 -6.30
N ILE A 236 33.20 10.05 -6.39
CA ILE A 236 32.09 9.29 -5.80
C ILE A 236 32.14 9.38 -4.28
N GLN A 237 33.29 9.09 -3.66
CA GLN A 237 33.45 9.16 -2.21
C GLN A 237 33.15 10.56 -1.67
N LYS A 238 33.65 11.62 -2.33
CA LYS A 238 33.35 13.00 -1.96
C LYS A 238 31.83 13.27 -1.93
N ARG A 239 31.11 12.93 -3.01
CA ARG A 239 29.65 13.12 -3.07
C ARG A 239 28.88 12.29 -2.04
N ILE A 240 29.35 11.08 -1.73
CA ILE A 240 28.77 10.24 -0.67
C ILE A 240 28.96 10.91 0.69
N ILE A 241 30.17 11.38 1.00
CA ILE A 241 30.48 12.08 2.24
C ILE A 241 29.62 13.35 2.35
N ASP A 242 29.54 14.14 1.28
CA ASP A 242 28.71 15.35 1.23
C ASP A 242 27.25 15.03 1.53
N TYR A 243 26.69 13.98 0.90
CA TYR A 243 25.31 13.53 1.14
C TYR A 243 25.05 13.17 2.61
N PHE A 244 25.94 12.40 3.25
CA PHE A 244 25.79 11.99 4.65
C PHE A 244 26.17 13.09 5.66
N SER A 245 26.88 14.14 5.22
CA SER A 245 27.27 15.27 6.08
C SER A 245 26.23 16.40 6.10
N LYS A 246 25.19 16.34 5.24
CA LYS A 246 24.09 17.31 5.24
C LYS A 246 23.33 17.26 6.57
N LYS A 247 23.04 18.43 7.14
CA LYS A 247 22.20 18.55 8.35
C LYS A 247 20.74 18.38 7.98
N GLU A 248 19.95 17.82 8.89
CA GLU A 248 18.49 17.78 8.74
C GLU A 248 17.95 19.20 8.52
N GLY A 249 17.14 19.38 7.46
CA GLY A 249 16.54 20.67 7.10
C GLY A 249 17.33 21.51 6.10
N THR A 250 18.53 21.11 5.66
CA THR A 250 19.14 21.75 4.47
C THR A 250 18.34 21.38 3.23
N PRO A 251 17.98 22.33 2.34
CA PRO A 251 17.36 22.00 1.06
C PRO A 251 18.21 20.96 0.35
N ASP A 252 17.58 19.88 -0.12
CA ASP A 252 18.26 19.02 -1.09
C ASP A 252 18.66 19.92 -2.26
N ASP A 253 19.93 19.86 -2.67
CA ASP A 253 20.30 20.42 -3.97
C ASP A 253 19.33 19.81 -4.97
N ASP A 254 18.73 20.64 -5.83
CA ASP A 254 17.83 20.17 -6.87
C ASP A 254 18.65 19.22 -7.77
N TYR A 255 18.64 17.93 -7.43
CA TYR A 255 19.37 16.89 -8.12
C TYR A 255 18.68 16.77 -9.47
N CYS A 256 19.16 17.59 -10.41
CA CYS A 256 18.49 17.85 -11.68
C CYS A 256 18.38 16.55 -12.46
N THR A 257 17.23 15.88 -12.38
CA THR A 257 16.96 14.66 -13.12
C THR A 257 16.62 15.03 -14.57
N PRO A 258 17.10 14.26 -15.56
CA PRO A 258 16.82 14.49 -16.98
C PRO A 258 15.41 14.03 -17.39
N LEU A 259 14.45 14.00 -16.46
CA LEU A 259 13.07 13.64 -16.76
C LEU A 259 12.44 14.69 -17.67
N ARG A 260 11.56 14.24 -18.56
CA ARG A 260 10.77 15.15 -19.39
C ARG A 260 9.72 15.80 -18.50
N LYS A 261 10.01 17.01 -18.02
CA LYS A 261 9.07 17.87 -17.28
C LYS A 261 7.92 18.38 -18.16
N SER A 262 8.07 18.32 -19.49
CA SER A 262 7.03 18.68 -20.46
C SER A 262 6.20 17.48 -20.87
N SER A 263 4.87 17.60 -20.83
CA SER A 263 3.95 16.61 -21.41
C SER A 263 4.26 16.44 -22.90
N SER A 264 4.49 15.21 -23.37
CA SER A 264 4.49 14.98 -24.83
C SER A 264 3.11 15.34 -25.38
N THR A 265 3.04 15.87 -26.60
CA THR A 265 1.76 16.14 -27.30
C THR A 265 0.88 14.89 -27.41
N PHE A 266 1.49 13.70 -27.32
CA PHE A 266 0.81 12.42 -27.37
C PHE A 266 0.27 11.93 -26.02
N LEU A 267 0.78 12.41 -24.87
CA LEU A 267 0.39 11.90 -23.55
C LEU A 267 -1.11 12.00 -23.31
N GLN A 268 -1.70 13.17 -23.54
CA GLN A 268 -3.14 13.37 -23.35
C GLN A 268 -3.97 12.54 -24.34
N SER A 269 -3.54 12.47 -25.60
CA SER A 269 -4.20 11.68 -26.64
C SER A 269 -4.18 10.18 -26.33
N ASP A 270 -3.03 9.66 -25.88
CA ASP A 270 -2.86 8.27 -25.48
C ASP A 270 -3.68 7.94 -24.23
N ILE A 271 -3.71 8.81 -23.23
CA ILE A 271 -4.58 8.67 -22.04
C ILE A 271 -6.05 8.62 -22.46
N LYS A 272 -6.48 9.50 -23.37
CA LYS A 272 -7.86 9.51 -23.87
C LYS A 272 -8.21 8.20 -24.56
N VAL A 273 -7.35 7.71 -25.46
CA VAL A 273 -7.56 6.42 -26.14
C VAL A 273 -7.59 5.28 -25.13
N PHE A 274 -6.67 5.27 -24.15
CA PHE A 274 -6.66 4.29 -23.07
C PHE A 274 -7.99 4.27 -22.30
N LEU A 275 -8.50 5.42 -21.87
CA LEU A 275 -9.77 5.51 -21.15
C LEU A 275 -10.95 5.03 -22.00
N GLN A 276 -10.99 5.38 -23.28
CA GLN A 276 -12.03 4.92 -24.21
C GLN A 276 -12.00 3.40 -24.41
N SER A 277 -10.81 2.81 -24.60
CA SER A 277 -10.65 1.36 -24.78
C SER A 277 -10.89 0.55 -23.49
N ASN A 278 -10.94 1.20 -22.33
CA ASN A 278 -11.10 0.56 -21.02
C ASN A 278 -12.28 1.14 -20.23
N SER A 279 -13.35 1.58 -20.93
CA SER A 279 -14.52 2.24 -20.32
C SER A 279 -15.29 1.38 -19.31
N PHE A 280 -15.08 0.06 -19.32
CA PHE A 280 -15.65 -0.88 -18.36
C PHE A 280 -15.05 -0.73 -16.94
N ALA A 281 -13.87 -0.10 -16.82
CA ALA A 281 -13.17 0.07 -15.55
C ALA A 281 -13.27 1.52 -15.04
N LYS A 282 -13.33 1.68 -13.72
CA LYS A 282 -13.30 3.00 -13.06
C LYS A 282 -11.89 3.33 -12.61
N PHE A 283 -11.31 4.40 -13.16
CA PHE A 283 -9.95 4.81 -12.83
C PHE A 283 -9.91 6.07 -11.97
N THR A 284 -8.91 6.13 -11.09
CA THR A 284 -8.44 7.39 -10.50
C THR A 284 -7.29 7.95 -11.33
N PRO A 285 -6.95 9.26 -11.22
CA PRO A 285 -5.79 9.82 -11.91
C PRO A 285 -4.49 9.06 -11.63
N ARG A 286 -4.24 8.69 -10.37
CA ARG A 286 -3.07 7.88 -9.99
C ARG A 286 -3.12 6.47 -10.57
N ALA A 287 -4.28 5.83 -10.65
CA ALA A 287 -4.39 4.51 -11.29
C ALA A 287 -4.00 4.55 -12.77
N VAL A 288 -4.45 5.57 -13.52
CA VAL A 288 -4.01 5.79 -14.90
C VAL A 288 -2.50 6.03 -14.95
N ALA A 289 -1.97 6.90 -14.09
CA ALA A 289 -0.53 7.18 -14.05
C ALA A 289 0.29 5.91 -13.75
N ARG A 290 -0.18 5.06 -12.83
CA ARG A 290 0.44 3.75 -12.54
C ARG A 290 0.48 2.86 -13.78
N ILE A 291 -0.60 2.76 -14.57
CA ILE A 291 -0.59 2.02 -15.84
C ILE A 291 0.46 2.61 -16.79
N MET A 292 0.44 3.92 -17.00
CA MET A 292 1.35 4.62 -17.92
C MET A 292 2.83 4.45 -17.51
N HIS A 293 3.10 4.27 -16.22
CA HIS A 293 4.42 3.99 -15.65
C HIS A 293 4.73 2.49 -15.45
N GLY A 294 3.80 1.60 -15.79
CA GLY A 294 4.00 0.16 -15.71
C GLY A 294 4.04 -0.39 -14.27
N ILE A 295 3.28 0.23 -13.39
CA ILE A 295 3.22 -0.07 -11.95
C ILE A 295 1.96 -0.90 -11.65
N SER A 296 2.15 -2.07 -11.06
CA SER A 296 1.05 -2.89 -10.56
C SER A 296 0.40 -2.27 -9.32
N SER A 297 -0.91 -2.43 -9.21
CA SER A 297 -1.69 -2.02 -8.05
C SER A 297 -2.73 -3.10 -7.69
N PRO A 298 -3.31 -3.08 -6.47
CA PRO A 298 -4.31 -4.08 -6.08
C PRO A 298 -5.52 -4.15 -7.01
N ALA A 299 -6.06 -3.00 -7.44
CA ALA A 299 -7.20 -2.95 -8.35
C ALA A 299 -6.81 -3.24 -9.81
N PHE A 300 -5.57 -2.90 -10.19
CA PHE A 300 -5.04 -3.07 -11.55
C PHE A 300 -3.75 -3.92 -11.55
N PRO A 301 -3.86 -5.25 -11.34
CA PRO A 301 -2.69 -6.12 -11.22
C PRO A 301 -1.99 -6.33 -12.57
N ALA A 302 -0.65 -6.38 -12.55
CA ALA A 302 0.16 -6.59 -13.75
C ALA A 302 -0.20 -7.87 -14.52
N ALA A 303 -0.61 -8.95 -13.82
CA ALA A 303 -1.05 -10.20 -14.46
C ALA A 303 -2.17 -9.99 -15.49
N THR A 304 -3.02 -8.98 -15.27
CA THR A 304 -4.13 -8.61 -16.15
C THR A 304 -3.77 -7.43 -17.05
N TRP A 305 -3.11 -6.40 -16.49
CA TRP A 305 -2.97 -5.10 -17.14
C TRP A 305 -1.64 -4.88 -17.89
N ALA A 306 -0.60 -5.68 -17.63
CA ALA A 306 0.71 -5.47 -18.26
C ALA A 306 0.75 -5.76 -19.76
N LYS A 307 -0.28 -6.45 -20.30
CA LYS A 307 -0.44 -6.68 -21.74
C LYS A 307 -0.99 -5.46 -22.49
N ASN A 308 -1.48 -4.45 -21.77
CA ASN A 308 -1.98 -3.23 -22.36
C ASN A 308 -0.83 -2.45 -23.03
N HIS A 309 -1.04 -1.95 -24.25
CA HIS A 309 -0.03 -1.23 -25.02
C HIS A 309 0.50 0.05 -24.32
N PHE A 310 -0.29 0.63 -23.41
CA PHE A 310 0.09 1.81 -22.65
C PHE A 310 0.91 1.49 -21.39
N TRP A 311 1.05 0.22 -21.03
CA TRP A 311 1.77 -0.19 -19.82
C TRP A 311 3.25 0.21 -19.87
N GLY A 312 3.67 1.11 -18.98
CA GLY A 312 5.06 1.57 -18.88
C GLY A 312 5.53 2.48 -20.03
N ARG A 313 4.62 2.94 -20.90
CA ARG A 313 4.94 3.76 -22.07
C ARG A 313 5.54 5.13 -21.70
N TYR A 314 5.27 5.64 -20.50
CA TYR A 314 5.61 6.99 -20.06
C TYR A 314 6.55 7.03 -18.84
N MET A 315 7.35 5.98 -18.59
CA MET A 315 8.30 5.93 -17.46
C MET A 315 9.32 7.08 -17.42
N GLU A 316 9.62 7.72 -18.55
CA GLU A 316 10.56 8.85 -18.65
C GLU A 316 9.90 10.24 -18.45
N VAL A 317 8.58 10.28 -18.36
CA VAL A 317 7.83 11.49 -18.02
C VAL A 317 7.66 11.52 -16.50
N ASP A 318 7.71 12.71 -15.90
CA ASP A 318 7.54 12.80 -14.45
C ASP A 318 6.12 12.38 -14.01
N PHE A 319 6.03 11.56 -12.97
CA PHE A 319 4.76 10.96 -12.54
C PHE A 319 3.66 11.98 -12.23
N PRO A 320 3.95 13.13 -11.56
CA PRO A 320 2.95 14.18 -11.35
C PRO A 320 2.41 14.78 -12.66
N VAL A 321 3.24 14.89 -13.70
CA VAL A 321 2.80 15.38 -15.02
C VAL A 321 1.79 14.41 -15.64
N VAL A 322 2.02 13.10 -15.48
CA VAL A 322 1.10 12.06 -15.94
C VAL A 322 -0.20 12.06 -15.13
N ILE A 323 -0.14 12.27 -13.81
CA ILE A 323 -1.34 12.44 -12.96
C ILE A 323 -2.18 13.61 -13.45
N GLU A 324 -1.58 14.79 -13.66
CA GLU A 324 -2.33 15.99 -14.07
C GLU A 324 -2.96 15.81 -15.47
N ALA A 325 -2.24 15.16 -16.40
CA ALA A 325 -2.81 14.80 -17.70
C ALA A 325 -3.99 13.82 -17.56
N ALA A 326 -3.85 12.80 -16.69
CA ALA A 326 -4.91 11.83 -16.43
C ALA A 326 -6.15 12.48 -15.78
N LYS A 327 -5.93 13.38 -14.82
CA LYS A 327 -6.99 14.16 -14.17
C LYS A 327 -7.76 15.00 -15.19
N ALA A 328 -7.05 15.72 -16.06
CA ALA A 328 -7.67 16.55 -17.10
C ALA A 328 -8.54 15.72 -18.07
N GLU A 329 -8.09 14.53 -18.48
CA GLU A 329 -8.87 13.66 -19.37
C GLU A 329 -10.03 12.96 -18.66
N LEU A 330 -9.87 12.54 -17.41
CA LEU A 330 -10.95 11.92 -16.64
C LEU A 330 -12.12 12.89 -16.42
N VAL A 331 -11.86 14.17 -16.14
CA VAL A 331 -12.90 15.21 -16.03
C VAL A 331 -13.70 15.33 -17.34
N LYS A 332 -13.02 15.33 -18.49
CA LYS A 332 -13.67 15.37 -19.82
C LYS A 332 -14.46 14.10 -20.13
N PHE A 333 -14.01 12.95 -19.62
CA PHE A 333 -14.64 11.66 -19.86
C PHE A 333 -15.95 11.52 -19.08
N VAL A 334 -15.97 11.94 -17.82
CA VAL A 334 -17.18 11.93 -16.98
C VAL A 334 -18.25 12.87 -17.54
N GLY A 335 -17.86 14.07 -17.99
CA GLY A 335 -18.80 15.06 -18.55
C GLY A 335 -19.40 14.71 -19.93
N LYS A 336 -19.04 13.56 -20.53
CA LYS A 336 -19.62 13.04 -21.78
C LYS A 336 -20.56 11.85 -21.57
N GLY A 337 -20.66 11.37 -20.33
CA GLY A 337 -21.49 10.25 -19.93
C GLY A 337 -22.85 10.65 -19.33
N GLU A 338 -23.21 11.94 -19.41
CA GLU A 338 -24.56 12.46 -19.15
C GLU A 338 -25.33 12.68 -20.45
#